data_AF-A0A6C0H029-F1
#
_entry.id   AF-A0A6C0H029-F1
#
_cell.length_a   1.000
_cell.length_b   1.000
_cell.length_c   1.000
_cell.angle_alpha   90.00
_cell.angle_beta   90.00
_cell.angle_gamma   90.00
#
_symmetry.space_group_name_H-M   'P 1'
#
loop_
_entity.id
_entity.type
_entity.pdbx_description
1 polymer ?
#
loop_
_entity_poly.entity_id
_entity_poly.type
_entity_poly.pdbx_seq_one_letter_code
_entity_poly.pdbx_strand_id
1 'polypeptide(L)'
;MSIELSNDFSSIDCKNKGDCNRSDCKYKHPDGHVPKKTDCRVGVKCPHRKCVFTHPASWNWQSNIECRLNLECSNISCSYKHDDGWNPRLNIDCRLGKECKVADCKFRHSEVKSVPKIVSVIRKCRDGDSCSNPICKFKHSDTWDHHKNISCKFGPTCKNKSTTCKFKH
;
A
#
# COMPACT_ATOMS: atom_id res chain seq x y z
N MET A 1 32.92 10.71 11.40
CA MET A 1 33.53 10.23 10.14
C MET A 1 32.97 8.85 9.87
N SER A 2 32.05 8.74 8.91
CA SER A 2 31.45 7.45 8.55
C SER A 2 32.38 6.75 7.57
N ILE A 3 32.87 5.58 7.95
CA ILE A 3 33.71 4.72 7.09
C ILE A 3 32.73 3.95 6.19
N GLU A 4 32.55 4.43 4.96
CA GLU A 4 31.87 3.68 3.90
C GLU A 4 32.78 2.52 3.49
N LEU A 5 32.52 1.31 4.01
CA LEU A 5 33.13 0.08 3.51
C LEU A 5 32.60 -0.21 2.10
N SER A 6 33.23 0.38 1.10
CA SER A 6 33.00 0.03 -0.30
C SER A 6 33.59 -1.36 -0.57
N ASN A 7 32.77 -2.40 -0.42
CA ASN A 7 33.15 -3.73 -0.87
C ASN A 7 33.19 -3.74 -2.41
N ASP A 8 34.38 -3.50 -2.94
CA ASP A 8 34.67 -3.57 -4.37
C ASP A 8 34.87 -5.04 -4.77
N PHE A 9 33.82 -5.64 -5.32
CA PHE A 9 33.82 -7.03 -5.79
C PHE A 9 34.25 -7.16 -7.26
N SER A 10 34.68 -6.06 -7.90
CA SER A 10 35.05 -6.03 -9.32
C SER A 10 36.29 -6.88 -9.67
N SER A 11 37.04 -7.31 -8.65
CA SER A 11 38.21 -8.20 -8.79
C SER A 11 37.88 -9.68 -8.68
N ILE A 12 36.65 -10.05 -8.31
CA ILE A 12 36.23 -11.45 -8.15
C ILE A 12 35.39 -11.87 -9.34
N ASP A 13 35.75 -12.97 -9.99
CA ASP A 13 34.97 -13.50 -11.12
C ASP A 13 33.55 -13.88 -10.71
N CYS A 14 32.58 -13.44 -11.51
CA CYS A 14 31.20 -13.83 -11.36
C CYS A 14 31.08 -15.34 -11.58
N LYS A 15 30.46 -16.04 -10.64
CA LYS A 15 30.17 -17.47 -10.73
C LYS A 15 29.44 -17.83 -12.04
N ASN A 16 28.60 -16.93 -12.54
CA ASN A 16 27.81 -17.15 -13.75
C ASN A 16 28.51 -16.65 -15.03
N LYS A 17 29.70 -16.05 -14.96
CA LYS A 17 30.50 -15.62 -16.13
C LYS A 17 29.65 -14.96 -17.24
N GLY A 18 29.67 -15.49 -18.46
CA GLY A 18 28.88 -15.00 -19.61
C GLY A 18 27.38 -15.30 -19.55
N ASP A 19 26.93 -16.10 -18.59
CA ASP A 19 25.50 -16.43 -18.37
C ASP A 19 24.87 -15.55 -17.28
N CYS A 20 25.62 -14.60 -16.71
CA CYS A 20 25.11 -13.71 -15.69
C CYS A 20 24.07 -12.73 -16.27
N ASN A 21 22.86 -12.75 -15.72
CA ASN A 21 21.75 -11.86 -16.10
C ASN A 21 21.37 -10.83 -15.02
N ARG A 22 22.13 -10.78 -13.92
CA ARG A 22 21.97 -9.74 -12.90
C ARG A 22 22.61 -8.45 -13.40
N SER A 23 21.78 -7.50 -13.81
CA SER A 23 22.26 -6.18 -14.25
C SER A 23 22.99 -5.39 -13.17
N ASP A 24 22.79 -5.74 -11.91
CA ASP A 24 23.44 -5.14 -10.74
C ASP A 24 24.62 -6.00 -10.22
N CYS A 25 25.04 -7.02 -10.97
CA CYS A 25 26.12 -7.91 -10.55
C CYS A 25 27.42 -7.12 -10.41
N LYS A 26 27.98 -7.10 -9.19
CA LYS A 26 29.20 -6.37 -8.83
C LYS A 26 30.49 -7.15 -9.12
N TYR A 27 30.37 -8.37 -9.60
CA TYR A 27 31.50 -9.28 -9.87
C TYR A 27 32.03 -9.09 -11.30
N LYS A 28 33.28 -9.48 -11.54
CA LYS A 28 33.92 -9.44 -12.85
C LYS A 28 33.26 -10.40 -13.83
N HIS A 29 33.08 -10.00 -15.08
CA HIS A 29 32.60 -10.87 -16.16
C HIS A 29 33.65 -10.93 -17.29
N PRO A 30 33.58 -11.94 -18.19
CA PRO A 30 34.44 -12.01 -19.37
C PRO A 30 34.33 -10.73 -20.22
N ASP A 31 35.41 -10.38 -20.93
CA ASP A 31 35.44 -9.18 -21.76
C ASP A 31 34.28 -9.16 -22.77
N GLY A 32 33.56 -8.04 -22.80
CA GLY A 32 32.38 -7.83 -23.65
C GLY A 32 31.05 -8.33 -23.06
N HIS A 33 31.04 -9.07 -21.94
CA HIS A 33 29.81 -9.46 -21.27
C HIS A 33 29.28 -8.36 -20.35
N VAL A 34 28.22 -7.69 -20.78
CA VAL A 34 27.43 -6.80 -19.92
C VAL A 34 26.15 -7.53 -19.54
N PRO A 35 25.93 -7.90 -18.26
CA PRO A 35 24.71 -8.52 -17.81
C PRO A 35 23.48 -7.68 -18.19
N LYS A 36 22.72 -8.13 -19.18
CA LYS A 36 21.46 -7.51 -19.56
C LYS A 36 20.38 -7.98 -18.61
N LYS A 37 19.49 -7.06 -18.21
CA LYS A 37 18.27 -7.47 -17.52
C LYS A 37 17.51 -8.42 -18.45
N THR A 38 17.22 -9.63 -17.96
CA THR A 38 16.40 -10.58 -18.71
C THR A 38 14.95 -10.14 -18.67
N ASP A 39 14.29 -10.18 -19.82
CA ASP A 39 12.86 -9.92 -19.91
C ASP A 39 12.05 -10.94 -19.13
N CYS A 40 11.00 -10.45 -18.49
CA CYS A 40 10.08 -11.28 -17.75
C CYS A 40 9.40 -12.25 -18.72
N ARG A 41 9.47 -13.55 -18.45
CA ARG A 41 8.80 -14.58 -19.27
C ARG A 41 7.28 -14.41 -19.33
N VAL A 42 6.69 -13.82 -18.28
CA VAL A 42 5.25 -13.49 -18.22
C VAL A 42 4.94 -12.22 -19.03
N GLY A 43 5.95 -11.40 -19.31
CA GLY A 43 5.84 -10.15 -20.06
C GLY A 43 4.87 -9.17 -19.42
N VAL A 44 4.09 -8.48 -20.25
CA VAL A 44 3.10 -7.45 -19.83
C VAL A 44 2.03 -7.98 -18.86
N LYS A 45 1.85 -9.29 -18.74
CA LYS A 45 0.85 -9.91 -17.87
C LYS A 45 1.38 -10.21 -16.46
N CYS A 46 2.63 -9.87 -16.14
CA CYS A 46 3.19 -10.17 -14.83
C CYS A 46 2.43 -9.42 -13.71
N PRO A 47 1.88 -10.11 -12.70
CA PRO A 47 1.17 -9.45 -11.59
C PRO A 47 2.12 -8.98 -10.47
N HIS A 48 3.40 -9.32 -10.54
CA HIS A 48 4.32 -9.08 -9.44
C HIS A 48 4.90 -7.65 -9.47
N ARG A 49 4.42 -6.80 -8.57
CA ARG A 49 4.94 -5.43 -8.37
C ARG A 49 6.46 -5.33 -8.26
N LYS A 50 7.08 -6.30 -7.58
CA LYS A 50 8.53 -6.35 -7.33
C LYS A 50 9.23 -7.37 -8.22
N CYS A 51 8.69 -7.66 -9.40
CA CYS A 51 9.32 -8.58 -10.33
C CYS A 51 10.71 -8.05 -10.71
N VAL A 52 11.72 -8.91 -10.58
CA VAL A 52 13.14 -8.55 -10.78
C VAL A 52 13.53 -8.49 -12.26
N PHE A 53 12.69 -9.01 -13.14
CA PHE A 53 12.90 -9.07 -14.58
C PHE A 53 12.46 -7.77 -15.27
N THR A 54 12.98 -7.50 -16.46
CA THR A 54 12.54 -6.36 -17.27
C THR A 54 11.15 -6.57 -17.85
N HIS A 55 10.42 -5.47 -17.96
CA HIS A 55 9.12 -5.42 -18.58
C HIS A 55 9.08 -4.24 -19.56
N PRO A 56 8.27 -4.31 -20.62
CA PRO A 56 8.10 -3.18 -21.53
C PRO A 56 7.41 -2.01 -20.84
N ALA A 57 7.49 -0.82 -21.42
CA ALA A 57 6.89 0.41 -20.85
C ALA A 57 5.37 0.33 -20.63
N SER A 58 4.67 -0.53 -21.37
CA SER A 58 3.23 -0.79 -21.21
C SER A 58 2.89 -1.69 -20.01
N TRP A 59 3.88 -2.22 -19.28
CA TRP A 59 3.63 -3.09 -18.14
C TRP A 59 3.09 -2.30 -16.95
N ASN A 60 1.85 -2.64 -16.59
CA ASN A 60 1.20 -2.18 -15.37
C ASN A 60 0.85 -3.41 -14.53
N TRP A 61 1.58 -3.64 -13.44
CA TRP A 61 1.34 -4.79 -12.58
C TRP A 61 -0.04 -4.76 -11.93
N GLN A 62 -0.60 -3.57 -11.66
CA GLN A 62 -1.93 -3.45 -11.06
C GLN A 62 -3.02 -4.01 -11.97
N SER A 63 -2.94 -3.76 -13.29
CA SER A 63 -3.96 -4.21 -14.24
C SER A 63 -3.97 -5.72 -14.46
N ASN A 64 -2.97 -6.43 -13.91
CA ASN A 64 -2.90 -7.88 -13.92
C ASN A 64 -3.44 -8.52 -12.63
N ILE A 65 -3.87 -7.70 -11.66
CA ILE A 65 -4.44 -8.14 -10.38
C ILE A 65 -5.91 -7.76 -10.35
N GLU A 66 -6.77 -8.70 -9.97
CA GLU A 66 -8.19 -8.46 -9.79
C GLU A 66 -8.44 -7.43 -8.67
N CYS A 67 -9.30 -6.45 -8.99
CA CYS A 67 -9.76 -5.49 -8.02
C CYS A 67 -10.59 -6.21 -6.97
N ARG A 68 -10.23 -6.05 -5.70
CA ARG A 68 -10.96 -6.66 -4.58
C ARG A 68 -12.45 -6.28 -4.55
N LEU A 69 -12.80 -5.08 -4.99
CA LEU A 69 -14.18 -4.60 -5.04
C LEU A 69 -14.87 -4.95 -6.36
N ASN A 70 -14.10 -5.33 -7.39
CA ASN A 70 -14.59 -5.68 -8.71
C ASN A 70 -15.70 -4.72 -9.20
N LEU A 71 -16.89 -5.23 -9.55
CA LEU A 71 -18.01 -4.44 -10.05
C LEU A 71 -18.47 -3.34 -9.10
N GLU A 72 -18.21 -3.43 -7.79
CA GLU A 72 -18.57 -2.43 -6.77
C GLU A 72 -17.51 -1.32 -6.60
N CYS A 73 -16.39 -1.40 -7.32
CA CYS A 73 -15.33 -0.39 -7.19
C CYS A 73 -15.83 0.97 -7.71
N SER A 74 -15.87 1.97 -6.83
CA SER A 74 -16.24 3.35 -7.16
C SER A 74 -15.04 4.25 -7.50
N ASN A 75 -13.82 3.72 -7.43
CA ASN A 75 -12.63 4.52 -7.75
C ASN A 75 -12.43 4.60 -9.27
N ILE A 76 -12.72 5.77 -9.84
CA ILE A 76 -12.56 6.04 -11.28
C ILE A 76 -11.12 5.83 -11.76
N SER A 77 -10.13 6.05 -10.89
CA SER A 77 -8.71 5.88 -11.20
C SER A 77 -8.16 4.53 -10.73
N CYS A 78 -9.02 3.53 -10.48
CA CYS A 78 -8.59 2.20 -10.07
C CYS A 78 -7.80 1.52 -11.20
N SER A 79 -6.52 1.26 -10.98
CA SER A 79 -5.64 0.60 -11.96
C SER A 79 -5.71 -0.93 -11.93
N TYR A 80 -6.52 -1.52 -11.05
CA TYR A 80 -6.71 -2.97 -10.95
C TYR A 80 -7.64 -3.49 -12.05
N LYS A 81 -7.57 -4.78 -12.35
CA LYS A 81 -8.47 -5.44 -13.30
C LYS A 81 -9.88 -5.53 -12.73
N HIS A 82 -10.90 -5.26 -13.54
CA HIS A 82 -12.30 -5.47 -13.20
C HIS A 82 -12.96 -6.36 -14.27
N ASP A 83 -14.10 -6.94 -13.93
CA ASP A 83 -14.89 -7.74 -14.87
C ASP A 83 -15.66 -6.85 -15.86
N ASP A 84 -16.15 -7.50 -16.92
CA ASP A 84 -16.98 -6.86 -17.94
C ASP A 84 -18.22 -6.23 -17.31
N GLY A 85 -18.50 -4.99 -17.67
CA GLY A 85 -19.60 -4.20 -17.11
C GLY A 85 -19.21 -3.30 -15.92
N TRP A 86 -17.96 -3.33 -15.46
CA TRP A 86 -17.50 -2.36 -14.47
C TRP A 86 -17.57 -0.92 -15.01
N ASN A 87 -18.39 -0.10 -14.36
CA ASN A 87 -18.44 1.34 -14.59
C ASN A 87 -18.38 2.06 -13.24
N PRO A 88 -17.23 2.65 -12.88
CA PRO A 88 -17.06 3.28 -11.56
C PRO A 88 -18.02 4.45 -11.33
N ARG A 89 -18.57 5.05 -12.39
CA ARG A 89 -19.52 6.15 -12.26
C ARG A 89 -20.92 5.68 -11.85
N LEU A 90 -21.29 4.43 -12.14
CA LEU A 90 -22.52 3.83 -11.62
C LEU A 90 -22.42 3.51 -10.13
N ASN A 91 -21.19 3.42 -9.60
CA ASN A 91 -20.94 3.19 -8.17
C ASN A 91 -20.73 4.48 -7.37
N ILE A 92 -20.81 5.64 -8.02
CA ILE A 92 -20.73 6.94 -7.38
C ILE A 92 -22.09 7.60 -7.51
N ASP A 93 -22.70 7.92 -6.37
CA ASP A 93 -23.92 8.69 -6.35
C ASP A 93 -23.67 10.13 -6.79
N CYS A 94 -24.53 10.63 -7.67
CA CYS A 94 -24.56 12.02 -8.08
C CYS A 94 -24.78 12.90 -6.85
N ARG A 95 -23.94 13.92 -6.67
CA ARG A 95 -24.05 14.86 -5.54
C ARG A 95 -25.43 15.55 -5.48
N LEU A 96 -26.02 15.82 -6.64
CA LEU A 96 -27.34 16.44 -6.74
C LEU A 96 -28.48 15.42 -6.57
N GLY A 97 -28.18 14.12 -6.63
CA GLY A 97 -29.18 13.05 -6.58
C GLY A 97 -30.27 13.27 -7.62
N LYS A 98 -31.52 12.99 -7.23
CA LYS A 98 -32.73 13.21 -8.04
C LYS A 98 -32.97 14.65 -8.51
N GLU A 99 -32.34 15.66 -7.89
CA GLU A 99 -32.44 17.07 -8.31
C GLU A 99 -31.45 17.42 -9.45
N CYS A 100 -30.68 16.44 -9.93
CA CYS A 100 -29.75 16.65 -11.04
C CYS A 100 -30.50 16.92 -12.34
N LYS A 101 -30.27 18.10 -12.94
CA LYS A 101 -30.89 18.51 -14.21
C LYS A 101 -30.03 18.18 -15.44
N VAL A 102 -28.89 17.52 -15.26
CA VAL A 102 -27.99 17.14 -16.35
C VAL A 102 -28.53 15.88 -17.02
N ALA A 103 -29.05 16.03 -18.24
CA ALA A 103 -29.72 14.95 -18.99
C ALA A 103 -28.85 13.68 -19.12
N ASP A 104 -27.54 13.84 -19.36
CA ASP A 104 -26.58 12.74 -19.48
C ASP A 104 -25.61 12.64 -18.29
N CYS A 105 -26.10 12.89 -17.07
CA CYS A 105 -25.28 12.75 -15.88
C CYS A 105 -24.78 11.31 -15.77
N LYS A 106 -23.45 11.14 -15.77
CA LYS A 106 -22.82 9.81 -15.75
C LYS A 106 -22.83 9.14 -14.37
N PHE A 107 -23.32 9.82 -13.33
CA PHE A 107 -23.34 9.37 -11.94
C PHE A 107 -24.69 8.77 -11.58
N ARG A 108 -24.72 7.87 -10.59
CA ARG A 108 -25.96 7.20 -10.16
C ARG A 108 -26.90 8.18 -9.45
N HIS A 109 -28.17 8.23 -9.85
CA HIS A 109 -29.21 9.00 -9.14
C HIS A 109 -30.06 8.07 -8.26
N SER A 110 -29.71 7.98 -6.99
CA SER A 110 -30.47 7.22 -5.99
C SER A 110 -31.63 8.04 -5.43
N GLU A 111 -32.78 7.41 -5.14
CA GLU A 111 -33.93 8.08 -4.50
C GLU A 111 -33.62 8.57 -3.09
N VAL A 112 -32.71 7.88 -2.41
CA VAL A 112 -32.19 8.24 -1.09
C VAL A 112 -30.86 8.95 -1.32
N LYS A 113 -30.69 10.16 -0.76
CA LYS A 113 -29.36 10.77 -0.63
C LYS A 113 -28.53 9.80 0.20
N SER A 114 -27.75 8.95 -0.46
CA SER A 114 -26.74 8.16 0.21
C SER A 114 -25.78 9.20 0.78
N VAL A 115 -25.81 9.34 2.11
CA VAL A 115 -24.66 9.87 2.84
C VAL A 115 -23.47 9.11 2.26
N PRO A 116 -22.40 9.77 1.80
CA PRO A 116 -21.25 9.06 1.27
C PRO A 116 -20.90 8.03 2.32
N LYS A 117 -21.14 6.74 2.01
CA LYS A 117 -20.48 5.65 2.68
C LYS A 117 -19.04 5.84 2.25
N ILE A 118 -18.35 6.77 2.91
CA ILE A 118 -16.97 6.56 3.26
C ILE A 118 -17.08 5.26 4.05
N VAL A 119 -16.96 4.14 3.34
CA VAL A 119 -16.52 2.90 3.94
C VAL A 119 -15.07 3.20 4.28
N SER A 120 -14.87 4.09 5.27
CA SER A 120 -13.75 3.98 6.17
C SER A 120 -14.03 2.62 6.78
N VAL A 121 -13.48 1.59 6.14
CA VAL A 121 -13.14 0.36 6.82
C VAL A 121 -12.27 0.88 7.95
N ILE A 122 -12.87 1.22 9.10
CA ILE A 122 -12.12 1.56 10.29
C ILE A 122 -11.52 0.20 10.67
N ARG A 123 -10.36 -0.08 10.08
CA ARG A 123 -9.68 -1.35 10.25
C ARG A 123 -9.41 -1.48 11.75
N LYS A 124 -9.59 -2.69 12.28
CA LYS A 124 -9.16 -2.98 13.65
C LYS A 124 -7.67 -2.68 13.75
N CYS A 125 -7.27 -2.06 14.84
CA CYS A 125 -5.86 -1.85 15.13
C CYS A 125 -5.14 -3.20 15.18
N ARG A 126 -3.97 -3.30 14.54
CA ARG A 126 -3.16 -4.52 14.54
C ARG A 126 -2.78 -4.92 15.97
N ASP A 127 -2.50 -3.94 16.81
CA ASP A 127 -2.05 -4.14 18.18
C ASP A 127 -3.24 -4.32 19.14
N GLY A 128 -4.47 -4.26 18.63
CA GLY A 128 -5.70 -4.38 19.42
C GLY A 128 -5.62 -3.52 20.68
N ASP A 129 -6.07 -4.07 21.80
CA ASP A 129 -6.14 -3.33 23.06
C ASP A 129 -4.77 -3.08 23.71
N SER A 130 -3.68 -3.56 23.11
CA SER A 130 -2.30 -3.28 23.52
C SER A 130 -1.67 -2.10 22.77
N CYS A 131 -2.41 -1.44 21.87
CA CYS A 131 -1.90 -0.29 21.15
C CYS A 131 -1.56 0.87 22.10
N SER A 132 -0.31 1.36 22.04
CA SER A 132 0.19 2.48 22.84
C SER A 132 0.30 3.78 22.06
N ASN A 133 -0.14 3.81 20.80
CA ASN A 133 -0.09 5.03 19.98
C ASN A 133 -1.30 5.93 20.30
N PRO A 134 -1.10 7.10 20.94
CA PRO A 134 -2.20 7.98 21.35
C PRO A 134 -2.98 8.59 20.18
N ILE A 135 -2.40 8.59 18.97
CA ILE A 135 -3.03 9.14 17.75
C ILE A 135 -3.44 8.03 16.76
N CYS A 136 -3.57 6.80 17.24
CA CYS A 136 -3.96 5.66 16.42
C CYS A 136 -5.37 5.88 15.82
N LYS A 137 -5.46 5.93 14.49
CA LYS A 137 -6.72 6.16 13.75
C LYS A 137 -7.51 4.87 13.45
N PHE A 138 -7.08 3.75 14.02
CA PHE A 138 -7.70 2.43 13.82
C PHE A 138 -8.69 2.10 14.94
N LYS A 139 -9.61 1.16 14.71
CA LYS A 139 -10.64 0.77 15.70
C LYS A 139 -10.03 -0.10 16.80
N HIS A 140 -10.32 0.22 18.06
CA HIS A 140 -10.02 -0.63 19.23
C HIS A 140 -11.32 -1.16 19.87
N SER A 141 -11.23 -1.98 20.91
CA SER A 141 -12.41 -2.34 21.71
C SER A 141 -12.92 -1.13 22.51
N ASP A 142 -14.15 -1.21 23.00
CA ASP A 142 -14.76 -0.13 23.82
C ASP A 142 -14.06 0.04 25.18
N THR A 143 -13.22 -0.91 25.58
CA THR A 143 -12.42 -0.86 26.82
C THR A 143 -11.01 -0.32 26.60
N TRP A 144 -10.62 -0.02 25.36
CA TRP A 144 -9.29 0.52 25.06
C TRP A 144 -9.17 1.98 25.51
N ASP A 145 -8.30 2.17 26.48
CA ASP A 145 -7.92 3.48 27.00
C ASP A 145 -6.44 3.70 26.70
N HIS A 146 -6.15 4.60 25.77
CA HIS A 146 -4.79 4.97 25.40
C HIS A 146 -3.94 5.42 26.60
N HIS A 147 -4.55 6.00 27.63
CA HIS A 147 -3.81 6.40 28.83
C HIS A 147 -3.32 5.18 29.62
N LYS A 148 -4.06 4.06 29.65
CA LYS A 148 -3.65 2.83 30.35
C LYS A 148 -2.51 2.08 29.66
N ASN A 149 -2.32 2.29 28.36
CA ASN A 149 -1.32 1.61 27.56
C ASN A 149 -0.06 2.44 27.28
N ILE A 150 -0.04 3.69 27.73
CA ILE A 150 1.11 4.59 27.58
C ILE A 150 1.81 4.73 28.93
N SER A 151 3.10 4.39 28.97
CA SER A 151 3.93 4.60 30.15
C SER A 151 4.09 6.09 30.43
N CYS A 152 3.93 6.47 31.69
CA CYS A 152 4.13 7.82 32.18
C CYS A 152 5.58 8.23 31.92
N LYS A 153 5.79 9.38 31.27
CA LYS A 153 7.13 9.91 30.99
C LYS A 153 7.96 10.13 32.26
N PHE A 154 7.30 10.38 33.39
CA PHE A 154 7.94 10.58 34.69
C PHE A 154 8.10 9.27 35.48
N GLY A 155 7.58 8.14 34.98
CA GLY A 155 7.69 6.83 35.62
C GLY A 155 7.39 6.86 37.13
N PRO A 156 8.21 6.23 37.98
CA PRO A 156 7.96 6.19 39.42
C PRO A 156 8.05 7.55 40.13
N THR A 157 8.63 8.58 39.50
CA THR A 157 8.79 9.92 40.08
C THR A 157 7.65 10.87 39.73
N CYS A 158 6.57 10.38 39.11
CA CYS A 158 5.39 11.18 38.81
C CYS A 158 4.73 11.71 40.09
N LYS A 159 4.77 13.03 40.28
CA LYS A 159 4.14 13.71 41.42
C LYS A 159 2.61 13.58 41.48
N ASN A 160 1.99 13.22 40.35
CA ASN A 160 0.54 13.10 40.19
C ASN A 160 0.07 11.64 40.11
N LYS A 161 0.92 10.67 40.48
CA LYS A 161 0.68 9.23 40.33
C LYS A 161 -0.67 8.76 40.90
N SER A 162 -1.09 9.32 42.02
CA SER A 162 -2.30 8.86 42.76
C SER A 162 -3.51 9.79 42.63
N THR A 163 -3.37 10.97 42.01
CA THR A 163 -4.42 12.00 42.06
C THR A 163 -5.01 12.34 40.70
N THR A 164 -4.20 12.44 39.64
CA THR A 164 -4.67 12.92 38.32
C THR A 164 -3.98 12.27 37.12
N CYS A 165 -2.89 11.53 37.31
CA CYS A 165 -2.14 10.97 36.20
C CYS A 165 -2.84 9.71 35.65
N LYS A 166 -3.33 9.79 34.41
CA LYS A 166 -4.04 8.71 33.73
C LYS A 166 -3.11 7.65 33.10
N PHE A 167 -1.80 7.92 33.07
CA PHE A 167 -0.79 7.09 32.42
C PHE A 167 -0.35 5.90 33.28
N LYS A 168 0.17 4.84 32.65
CA LYS A 168 0.71 3.66 33.35
C LYS A 168 2.06 4.01 34.01
N HIS A 169 2.25 3.71 35.30
CA HIS A 169 3.50 3.98 36.04
C HIS A 169 4.24 2.72 36.39
#